data_AF-A0A9E3C735-F1
#
_entry.id   AF-A0A9E3C735-F1
#
_cell.length_a   1.000
_cell.length_b   1.000
_cell.length_c   1.000
_cell.angle_alpha   90.00
_cell.angle_beta   90.00
_cell.angle_gamma   90.00
#
_symmetry.space_group_name_H-M   'P 1'
#
loop_
_entity.id
_entity.type
_entity.pdbx_description
1 polymer ?
#
loop_
_entity_poly.entity_id
_entity_poly.type
_entity_poly.pdbx_seq_one_letter_code
_entity_poly.pdbx_strand_id
1 'polypeptide(L)'
;MPVMLGAGSDDGIKLWLNGRQVYDHPGARSDSMDQDKVSAHLNAGWNSVLIKVTQGNGGWSLHFRIATPAGQPVPGLEFSDAPH
;
A
#
# COMPACT_ATOMS: atom_id res chain seq x y z
N MET A 1 4.75 -4.55 14.57
CA MET A 1 3.66 -5.50 14.28
C MET A 1 3.75 -5.95 12.82
N PRO A 2 3.86 -7.26 12.53
CA PRO A 2 3.86 -7.76 11.15
C PRO A 2 2.47 -7.56 10.50
N VAL A 3 2.47 -7.10 9.26
CA VAL A 3 1.28 -6.86 8.45
C VAL A 3 1.53 -7.27 6.99
N MET A 4 0.45 -7.44 6.24
CA MET A 4 0.46 -7.49 4.79
C MET A 4 -0.12 -6.18 4.25
N LEU A 5 0.61 -5.54 3.34
CA LEU A 5 0.10 -4.46 2.51
C LEU A 5 -0.41 -5.07 1.21
N GLY A 6 -1.72 -4.95 0.97
CA GLY A 6 -2.38 -5.36 -0.25
C GLY A 6 -2.53 -4.13 -1.14
N ALA A 7 -2.05 -4.20 -2.38
CA ALA A 7 -2.14 -3.08 -3.30
C ALA A 7 -2.57 -3.53 -4.70
N GLY A 8 -3.18 -2.62 -5.44
CA GLY A 8 -3.52 -2.76 -6.85
C GLY A 8 -3.40 -1.39 -7.51
N SER A 9 -2.98 -1.34 -8.77
CA SER A 9 -2.85 -0.08 -9.48
C SER A 9 -3.00 -0.23 -10.98
N ASP A 10 -3.35 0.88 -11.61
CA ASP A 10 -3.25 1.11 -13.04
C ASP A 10 -2.56 2.48 -13.25
N ASP A 11 -1.29 2.58 -13.67
CA ASP A 11 -0.37 1.55 -14.14
C ASP A 11 0.57 1.10 -13.00
N GLY A 12 1.80 1.64 -12.98
CA GLY A 12 2.83 1.29 -12.02
C GLY A 12 2.57 1.85 -10.63
N ILE A 13 3.17 1.24 -9.61
CA ILE A 13 3.07 1.63 -8.20
C ILE A 13 4.43 1.59 -7.51
N LYS A 14 4.66 2.53 -6.59
CA LYS A 14 5.72 2.46 -5.59
C LYS A 14 5.13 2.72 -4.21
N LEU A 15 5.58 1.96 -3.22
CA LEU A 15 5.13 2.06 -1.83
C LEU A 15 6.30 2.36 -0.91
N TRP A 16 6.10 3.31 -0.01
CA TRP A 16 6.99 3.58 1.12
C TRP A 16 6.23 3.45 2.43
N LEU A 17 6.89 2.86 3.41
CA LEU A 17 6.44 2.78 4.80
C LEU A 17 7.52 3.39 5.69
N ASN A 18 7.16 4.38 6.50
CA ASN A 18 8.08 5.09 7.39
C ASN A 18 9.31 5.64 6.63
N GLY A 19 9.09 6.21 5.45
CA GLY A 19 10.13 6.77 4.58
C GLY A 19 10.98 5.75 3.83
N ARG A 20 10.84 4.44 4.09
CA ARG A 20 11.57 3.38 3.39
C ARG A 20 10.73 2.80 2.27
N GLN A 21 11.31 2.69 1.06
CA GLN A 21 10.65 2.00 -0.05
C GLN A 21 10.51 0.51 0.29
N VAL A 22 9.29 0.00 0.23
CA VAL A 22 8.96 -1.40 0.51
C VAL A 22 8.47 -2.15 -0.73
N TYR A 23 8.05 -1.44 -1.78
CA TYR A 23 7.59 -2.06 -3.02
C TYR A 23 7.77 -1.14 -4.23
N ASP A 24 7.96 -1.77 -5.39
CA ASP A 24 8.18 -1.10 -6.67
C ASP A 24 7.73 -1.99 -7.83
N HIS A 25 6.69 -1.56 -8.53
CA HIS A 25 6.26 -2.13 -9.80
C HIS A 25 6.15 -1.00 -10.84
N PRO A 26 7.13 -0.84 -11.75
CA PRO A 26 7.14 0.26 -12.71
C PRO A 26 6.31 -0.01 -13.99
N GLY A 27 5.77 -1.21 -14.15
CA GLY A 27 5.13 -1.67 -15.39
C GLY A 27 3.70 -1.15 -15.58
N ALA A 28 3.28 -1.11 -16.85
CA ALA A 28 1.89 -0.89 -17.23
C ALA A 28 1.04 -2.11 -16.91
N ARG A 29 -0.15 -1.90 -16.33
CA ARG A 29 -1.06 -2.98 -15.93
C ARG A 29 -2.44 -2.40 -15.59
N SER A 30 -3.46 -3.25 -15.65
CA SER A 30 -4.76 -2.95 -15.06
C SER A 30 -4.79 -3.31 -13.57
N ASP A 31 -5.64 -2.58 -12.85
CA ASP A 31 -5.84 -2.74 -11.40
C ASP A 31 -6.68 -3.97 -11.05
N SER A 32 -6.27 -4.64 -9.96
CA SER A 32 -7.07 -5.65 -9.28
C SER A 32 -6.84 -5.63 -7.77
N MET A 33 -7.85 -6.04 -6.99
CA MET A 33 -7.77 -6.05 -5.53
C MET A 33 -6.66 -7.00 -5.05
N ASP A 34 -5.78 -6.50 -4.18
CA ASP A 34 -4.62 -7.24 -3.64
C ASP A 34 -3.73 -7.89 -4.72
N GLN A 35 -3.63 -7.26 -5.90
CA GLN A 35 -2.74 -7.68 -7.00
C GLN A 35 -1.30 -7.87 -6.52
N ASP A 36 -0.85 -6.96 -5.65
CA ASP A 36 0.40 -7.06 -4.92
C ASP A 36 0.14 -7.35 -3.43
N LYS A 37 0.98 -8.20 -2.84
CA LYS A 37 0.99 -8.49 -1.40
C LYS A 37 2.41 -8.33 -0.87
N VAL A 38 2.61 -7.32 -0.05
CA VAL A 38 3.93 -6.91 0.45
C VAL A 38 3.98 -7.13 1.96
N SER A 39 4.90 -7.96 2.44
CA SER A 39 5.13 -8.12 3.88
C SER A 39 5.81 -6.88 4.45
N ALA A 40 5.26 -6.34 5.54
CA ALA A 40 5.77 -5.14 6.18
C ALA A 40 5.62 -5.21 7.71
N HIS A 41 6.21 -4.23 8.40
CA HIS A 41 6.12 -4.09 9.85
C HIS A 41 5.72 -2.67 10.23
N LEU A 42 4.65 -2.55 11.00
CA LEU A 42 4.24 -1.28 11.63
C LEU A 42 4.98 -1.09 12.97
N ASN A 43 5.38 0.14 13.25
CA ASN A 43 5.83 0.59 14.56
C ASN A 43 4.61 0.86 15.46
N ALA A 44 4.83 0.96 16.77
CA ALA A 44 3.81 1.50 17.67
C ALA A 44 3.56 2.99 17.35
N GLY A 45 2.31 3.44 17.42
CA GLY A 45 1.91 4.81 17.07
C GLY A 45 1.75 5.02 15.56
N TRP A 46 1.87 6.28 15.13
CA TRP A 46 1.69 6.66 13.73
C TRP A 46 2.79 6.08 12.83
N ASN A 47 2.36 5.55 11.68
CA ASN A 47 3.25 5.07 10.62
C ASN A 47 2.91 5.82 9.34
N SER A 48 3.92 6.40 8.67
CA SER A 48 3.68 7.11 7.42
C SER A 48 3.63 6.12 6.25
N VAL A 49 2.58 6.23 5.44
CA VAL A 49 2.44 5.48 4.19
C VAL A 49 2.44 6.47 3.05
N LEU A 50 3.33 6.27 2.07
CA LEU A 50 3.33 7.01 0.83
C LEU A 50 3.16 6.03 -0.33
N ILE A 51 2.25 6.38 -1.24
CA ILE A 51 1.96 5.59 -2.43
C ILE A 51 2.11 6.52 -3.63
N LYS A 52 2.88 6.08 -4.63
CA LYS A 52 2.96 6.73 -5.93
C LYS A 52 2.35 5.79 -6.96
N VAL A 53 1.36 6.28 -7.71
CA VAL A 53 0.89 5.65 -8.93
C VAL A 53 1.46 6.41 -10.12
N THR A 54 1.95 5.70 -11.12
CA THR A 54 2.30 6.26 -12.43
C THR A 54 1.25 5.84 -13.43
N GLN A 55 0.95 6.70 -14.39
CA GLN A 55 -0.03 6.43 -15.44
C GLN A 55 0.57 6.76 -16.80
N GLY A 56 0.46 5.81 -17.73
CA GLY A 56 0.94 5.96 -19.10
C GLY A 56 -0.11 6.56 -20.02
N ASN A 57 -1.28 5.93 -20.12
CA ASN A 57 -2.37 6.34 -21.01
C ASN A 57 -3.74 5.85 -20.55
N GLY A 58 -4.76 6.72 -20.64
CA GLY A 58 -6.12 6.39 -20.24
C GLY A 58 -6.43 6.87 -18.83
N GLY A 59 -7.04 6.01 -18.02
CA GLY A 59 -7.38 6.30 -16.62
C GLY A 59 -6.37 5.69 -15.65
N TRP A 60 -6.45 6.07 -14.38
CA TRP A 60 -5.64 5.47 -13.32
C TRP A 60 -6.53 5.01 -12.17
N SER A 61 -6.03 4.06 -11.38
CA SER A 61 -6.68 3.65 -10.14
C SER A 61 -5.68 3.14 -9.10
N LEU A 62 -6.15 3.06 -7.86
CA LEU A 62 -5.42 2.56 -6.70
C LEU A 62 -6.36 1.80 -5.78
N HIS A 63 -5.99 0.57 -5.45
CA HIS A 63 -6.47 -0.13 -4.27
C HIS A 63 -5.35 -0.25 -3.24
N PHE A 64 -5.66 0.00 -1.98
CA PHE A 64 -4.72 -0.20 -0.89
C PHE A 64 -5.42 -0.75 0.35
N ARG A 65 -4.81 -1.74 0.98
CA ARG A 65 -5.31 -2.40 2.19
C ARG A 65 -4.16 -2.74 3.11
N ILE A 66 -4.38 -2.57 4.42
CA ILE A 66 -3.50 -3.08 5.47
C ILE A 66 -4.26 -4.20 6.17
N ALA A 67 -3.67 -5.39 6.23
CA ALA A 67 -4.25 -6.53 6.93
C ALA A 67 -3.19 -7.24 7.79
N THR A 68 -3.63 -8.11 8.69
CA THR A 68 -2.74 -9.09 9.31
C THR A 68 -2.16 -10.03 8.23
N PRO A 69 -1.07 -10.77 8.51
CA PRO A 69 -0.56 -11.77 7.57
C PRO A 69 -1.60 -12.85 7.19
N ALA A 70 -2.62 -13.06 8.02
CA ALA A 70 -3.75 -13.96 7.74
C ALA A 70 -4.88 -13.30 6.94
N GLY A 71 -4.70 -12.07 6.44
CA GLY A 71 -5.69 -11.34 5.66
C GLY A 71 -6.86 -10.78 6.47
N GLN A 72 -6.75 -10.71 7.80
CA GLN A 72 -7.79 -10.18 8.69
C GLN A 72 -7.59 -8.68 8.98
N PRO A 73 -8.62 -7.95 9.40
CA PRO A 73 -8.45 -6.58 9.89
C PRO A 73 -7.38 -6.50 10.99
N VAL A 74 -6.55 -5.46 10.94
CA VAL A 74 -5.56 -5.20 11.99
C VAL A 74 -6.30 -4.60 13.21
N PRO A 75 -6.30 -5.26 14.38
CA PRO A 75 -7.02 -4.75 15.55
C PRO A 75 -6.48 -3.39 15.99
N GLY A 76 -7.39 -2.44 16.24
CA GLY A 76 -7.03 -1.10 16.72
C GLY A 76 -6.30 -0.22 15.68
N LEU A 77 -6.28 -0.62 14.41
CA LEU A 77 -5.71 0.23 13.36
C LEU A 77 -6.61 1.43 13.12
N GLU A 78 -6.04 2.61 13.33
CA GLU A 78 -6.62 3.90 12.96
C GLU A 78 -5.84 4.49 11.79
N PHE A 79 -6.48 5.33 10.99
CA PHE A 79 -5.86 6.03 9.87
C PHE A 79 -6.30 7.50 9.85
N SER A 80 -5.44 8.34 9.32
CA SER A 80 -5.69 9.77 9.18
C SER A 80 -4.92 10.30 7.97
N ASP A 81 -5.53 11.25 7.27
CA ASP A 81 -4.92 12.05 6.20
C ASP A 81 -4.36 13.38 6.72
N ALA A 82 -4.54 13.68 8.02
CA ALA A 82 -3.91 14.79 8.69
C ALA A 82 -2.43 14.50 8.99
N PRO A 83 -1.54 15.50 9.00
CA PRO A 83 -0.17 15.33 9.45
C PRO A 83 -0.12 15.03 10.96
N HIS A 84 0.78 14.12 11.37
CA HIS A 84 1.06 13.70 12.76
C HIS A 84 2.55 13.73 13.06
#